data_AF-A0A9D4DND9-F1
#
_entry.id   AF-A0A9D4DND9-F1
#
_cell.length_a   1.000
_cell.length_b   1.000
_cell.length_c   1.000
_cell.angle_alpha   90.00
_cell.angle_beta   90.00
_cell.angle_gamma   90.00
#
_symmetry.space_group_name_H-M   'P 1'
#
loop_
_entity.id
_entity.type
_entity.pdbx_description
1 polymer ?
#
loop_
_entity_poly.entity_id
_entity_poly.type
_entity_poly.pdbx_seq_one_letter_code
_entity_poly.pdbx_strand_id
1 'polypeptide(L)'
;MMDQINSLSKQGNSACRLDYNCQSGQTAASVEDSSDEEDTAKGESVVNVPLDDIIKGKYSLVYAHPEAFLRTTNGTAILSAFKSDRTISCIAVDDAHMILER
;
A
#
# COMPACT_ATOMS: atom_id res chain seq x y z
N MET A 1 -3.35 7.86 3.79
CA MET A 1 -2.91 6.49 3.47
C MET A 1 -1.76 5.99 4.36
N MET A 2 -0.62 6.70 4.49
CA MET A 2 0.50 6.17 5.31
C MET A 2 0.17 5.99 6.80
N ASP A 3 -0.60 6.92 7.40
CA ASP A 3 -1.03 6.77 8.80
C ASP A 3 -1.82 5.47 9.04
N GLN A 4 -2.67 5.08 8.08
CA GLN A 4 -3.41 3.81 8.14
C GLN A 4 -2.47 2.61 8.00
N ILE A 5 -1.49 2.67 7.09
CA ILE A 5 -0.48 1.62 6.92
C ILE A 5 0.36 1.46 8.19
N ASN A 6 0.77 2.55 8.83
CA ASN A 6 1.51 2.52 10.08
C ASN A 6 0.68 1.91 11.21
N SER A 7 -0.61 2.27 11.30
CA SER A 7 -1.55 1.69 12.28
C SER A 7 -1.74 0.18 12.06
N LEU A 8 -1.92 -0.24 10.80
CA LEU A 8 -2.06 -1.65 10.41
C LEU A 8 -0.79 -2.46 10.71
N SER A 9 0.38 -1.91 10.40
CA SER A 9 1.67 -2.54 10.70
C SER A 9 1.85 -2.78 12.20
N LYS A 10 1.49 -1.82 13.05
CA LYS A 10 1.50 -1.98 14.53
C LYS A 10 0.56 -3.09 15.02
N GLN A 11 -0.44 -3.47 14.23
CA GLN A 11 -1.37 -4.56 14.53
C GLN A 11 -0.96 -5.90 13.87
N GLY A 12 0.19 -5.94 13.20
CA GLY A 12 0.67 -7.14 12.49
C GLY A 12 0.02 -7.37 11.13
N ASN A 13 -0.70 -6.38 10.57
CA ASN A 13 -1.32 -6.48 9.25
C ASN A 13 -0.39 -5.94 8.16
N SER A 14 -0.13 -6.74 7.13
CA SER A 14 0.70 -6.32 5.99
C SER A 14 -0.09 -5.38 5.07
N ALA A 15 0.36 -4.13 4.98
CA ALA A 15 -0.24 -3.12 4.13
C ALA A 15 0.83 -2.31 3.39
N CYS A 16 0.56 -1.92 2.15
CA CYS A 16 1.40 -1.00 1.39
C CYS A 16 0.54 0.00 0.61
N ARG A 17 1.15 1.09 0.14
CA ARG A 17 0.56 1.96 -0.88
C ARG A 17 1.34 1.89 -2.18
N LEU A 18 0.67 1.98 -3.31
CA LEU A 18 1.30 2.22 -4.61
C LEU A 18 1.64 3.72 -4.74
N ASP A 19 2.76 4.01 -5.41
CA ASP A 19 3.05 5.35 -5.86
C ASP A 19 2.10 5.76 -7.02
N TYR A 20 2.01 7.07 -7.25
CA TYR A 20 1.10 7.62 -8.27
C TYR A 20 1.40 7.10 -9.68
N ASN A 21 2.66 6.79 -9.98
CA ASN A 21 3.10 6.29 -11.29
C ASN A 21 3.09 4.76 -11.39
N CYS A 22 2.71 4.06 -10.33
CA CYS A 22 2.71 2.61 -10.26
C CYS A 22 4.07 1.99 -10.67
N GLN A 23 5.17 2.55 -10.16
CA GLN A 23 6.53 2.05 -10.32
C GLN A 23 7.03 1.32 -9.07
N SER A 24 6.51 1.66 -7.89
CA SER A 24 6.90 1.03 -6.64
C SER A 24 5.80 1.17 -5.59
N GLY A 25 5.86 0.33 -4.56
CA GLY A 25 5.08 0.50 -3.36
C GLY A 25 5.87 1.15 -2.24
N GLN A 26 5.16 1.58 -1.20
CA GLN A 26 5.74 2.02 0.06
C GLN A 26 5.01 1.39 1.23
N THR A 27 5.74 0.99 2.25
CA THR A 27 5.18 0.43 3.49
C THR A 27 5.90 1.00 4.72
N ALA A 28 5.31 0.79 5.89
CA ALA A 28 5.93 1.11 7.17
C ALA A 28 6.96 0.05 7.53
N ALA A 29 8.17 0.44 7.91
CA ALA A 29 9.10 -0.49 8.54
C ALA A 29 8.56 -0.86 9.92
N SER A 30 8.37 -2.15 10.18
CA SER A 30 8.26 -2.64 11.56
C SER A 30 9.63 -2.47 12.20
N VAL A 31 9.78 -1.44 13.04
CA VAL A 31 10.90 -1.38 13.96
C VAL A 31 10.60 -2.44 15.02
N GLU A 32 11.19 -3.63 14.86
CA GLU A 32 11.24 -4.58 15.97
C GLU A 32 11.99 -3.88 17.11
N ASP A 33 11.28 -3.68 18.22
CA ASP A 33 11.74 -2.97 19.42
C ASP A 33 12.83 -3.81 20.10
N SER A 34 14.01 -3.86 19.49
CA SER A 34 15.19 -4.46 20.08
C SER A 34 15.92 -3.41 20.89
N SER A 35 15.57 -3.37 22.18
CA SER A 35 16.39 -2.96 23.33
C SER A 35 17.15 -1.64 23.26
N ASP A 36 16.81 -0.77 24.21
CA ASP A 36 17.70 0.19 24.90
C ASP A 36 18.54 1.12 24.01
N GLU A 37 18.06 2.35 23.81
CA GLU A 37 18.77 3.61 24.15
C GLU A 37 18.16 4.84 23.43
N GLU A 38 17.96 5.89 24.24
CA GLU A 38 17.95 7.32 23.93
C GLU A 38 17.04 7.92 22.81
N ASP A 39 16.01 8.61 23.31
CA ASP A 39 15.47 9.92 22.87
C ASP A 39 15.95 10.49 21.52
N THR A 40 15.56 9.82 20.43
CA THR A 40 15.57 10.39 19.09
C THR A 40 14.18 10.25 18.49
N ALA A 41 13.68 11.35 17.92
CA ALA A 41 12.34 11.46 17.35
C ALA A 41 11.97 10.19 16.57
N LYS A 42 10.88 9.52 16.97
CA LYS A 42 10.33 8.32 16.31
C LYS A 42 9.92 8.66 14.87
N GLY A 43 10.89 8.73 13.98
CA GLY A 43 10.69 8.88 12.55
C GLY A 43 10.07 7.60 12.03
N GLU A 44 8.86 7.71 11.49
CA GLU A 44 8.21 6.59 10.81
C GLU A 44 9.06 6.24 9.58
N SER A 45 9.79 5.13 9.66
CA SER A 45 10.66 4.67 8.58
C SER A 45 9.79 4.08 7.46
N VAL A 46 9.83 4.70 6.30
CA VAL A 46 9.11 4.27 5.09
C VAL A 46 10.06 3.50 4.19
N VAL A 47 9.66 2.30 3.78
CA VAL A 47 10.48 1.43 2.93
C VAL A 47 9.81 1.26 1.57
N ASN A 48 10.61 1.28 0.51
CA ASN A 48 10.14 1.01 -0.84
C ASN A 48 9.94 -0.49 -1.03
N VAL A 49 8.86 -0.84 -1.73
CA VAL A 49 8.41 -2.20 -1.99
C VAL A 49 8.42 -2.46 -3.49
N PRO A 50 9.04 -3.55 -3.97
CA PRO A 50 8.95 -3.94 -5.38
C PRO A 50 7.52 -4.28 -5.78
N LEU A 51 7.09 -3.93 -7.00
CA LEU A 51 5.75 -4.26 -7.48
C LEU A 51 5.49 -5.77 -7.50
N ASP A 52 6.51 -6.57 -7.81
CA ASP A 52 6.44 -8.03 -7.79
C ASP A 52 5.95 -8.59 -6.45
N ASP A 53 6.34 -7.97 -5.34
CA ASP A 53 5.93 -8.41 -4.00
C ASP A 53 4.44 -8.14 -3.75
N ILE A 54 3.93 -7.06 -4.33
CA ILE A 54 2.51 -6.69 -4.29
C ILE A 54 1.70 -7.65 -5.16
N ILE A 55 2.15 -7.91 -6.40
CA ILE A 55 1.50 -8.84 -7.34
C ILE A 55 1.44 -10.26 -6.78
N LYS A 56 2.52 -10.72 -6.13
CA LYS A 56 2.60 -12.04 -5.47
C LYS A 56 1.76 -12.14 -4.19
N GLY A 57 1.07 -11.08 -3.79
CA GLY A 57 0.17 -11.09 -2.64
C GLY A 57 0.86 -11.09 -1.28
N LYS A 58 2.07 -10.52 -1.16
CA LYS A 58 2.73 -10.38 0.16
C LYS A 58 1.98 -9.41 1.10
N TYR A 59 1.15 -8.53 0.54
CA TYR A 59 0.38 -7.54 1.27
C TYR A 59 -1.10 -7.87 1.24
N SER A 60 -1.74 -7.84 2.41
CA SER A 60 -3.17 -8.09 2.55
C SER A 60 -3.99 -6.86 2.15
N LEU A 61 -3.42 -5.66 2.30
CA LEU A 61 -4.03 -4.39 1.91
C LEU A 61 -3.09 -3.60 1.00
N VAL A 62 -3.64 -3.15 -0.14
CA VAL A 62 -2.93 -2.31 -1.09
C VAL A 62 -3.72 -1.02 -1.29
N TYR A 63 -3.19 0.09 -0.79
CA TYR A 63 -3.72 1.42 -1.01
C TYR A 63 -3.21 1.98 -2.33
N ALA A 64 -4.03 2.74 -3.03
CA ALA A 64 -3.63 3.40 -4.26
C ALA A 64 -4.52 4.60 -4.56
N HIS A 65 -3.95 5.56 -5.28
CA HIS A 65 -4.74 6.60 -5.93
C HIS A 65 -5.41 6.03 -7.20
N PRO A 66 -6.64 6.46 -7.55
CA PRO A 66 -7.31 6.02 -8.77
C PRO A 66 -6.44 6.19 -10.03
N GLU A 67 -5.68 7.29 -10.10
CA GLU A 67 -4.80 7.63 -11.22
C GLU A 67 -3.68 6.61 -11.44
N ALA A 68 -3.21 5.95 -10.37
CA ALA A 68 -2.19 4.92 -10.48
C ALA A 68 -2.65 3.77 -11.37
N PHE A 69 -3.94 3.44 -11.35
CA PHE A 69 -4.53 2.39 -12.18
C PHE A 69 -5.02 2.89 -13.54
N LEU A 70 -5.54 4.12 -13.60
CA LEU A 70 -6.19 4.65 -14.81
C LEU A 70 -5.20 5.25 -15.82
N ARG A 71 -4.05 5.75 -15.36
CA ARG A 71 -3.11 6.52 -16.22
C ARG A 71 -1.83 5.78 -16.57
N THR A 72 -1.57 4.62 -15.98
CA THR A 72 -0.28 3.93 -16.11
C THR A 72 -0.44 2.54 -16.72
N THR A 73 0.50 2.17 -17.60
CA THR A 73 0.58 0.83 -18.19
C THR A 73 0.82 -0.22 -17.11
N ASN A 74 1.64 0.11 -16.11
CA ASN A 74 1.93 -0.75 -14.97
C ASN A 74 0.68 -0.99 -14.11
N GLY A 75 -0.10 0.05 -13.81
CA GLY A 75 -1.34 -0.10 -13.04
C GLY A 75 -2.36 -1.00 -13.75
N THR A 76 -2.48 -0.86 -15.07
CA THR A 76 -3.31 -1.76 -15.89
C THR A 76 -2.81 -3.20 -15.83
N ALA A 77 -1.49 -3.42 -15.90
CA ALA A 77 -0.88 -4.74 -15.81
C ALA A 77 -1.10 -5.39 -14.44
N ILE A 78 -0.97 -4.63 -13.36
CA ILE A 78 -1.22 -5.10 -11.99
C ILE A 78 -2.68 -5.54 -11.81
N LEU A 79 -3.64 -4.74 -12.25
CA LEU A 79 -5.05 -5.12 -12.20
C LEU A 79 -5.34 -6.39 -13.02
N SER A 80 -4.68 -6.54 -14.17
CA SER A 80 -4.80 -7.75 -15.01
C SER A 80 -4.21 -8.99 -14.32
N ALA A 81 -3.05 -8.85 -13.66
CA ALA A 81 -2.43 -9.92 -12.89
C ALA A 81 -3.34 -10.35 -11.72
N PHE A 82 -3.83 -9.39 -10.94
CA PHE A 82 -4.74 -9.65 -9.84
C PHE A 82 -6.04 -10.35 -10.26
N LYS A 83 -6.59 -9.96 -11.41
CA LYS A 83 -7.78 -10.59 -11.99
C LYS A 83 -7.50 -12.04 -12.42
N SER A 84 -6.33 -12.29 -12.99
CA SER A 84 -5.93 -13.61 -13.49
C SER A 84 -5.71 -14.59 -12.33
N ASP A 85 -5.02 -14.14 -11.28
CA ASP A 85 -4.65 -14.97 -10.14
C ASP A 85 -5.75 -15.05 -9.07
N ARG A 86 -6.88 -14.34 -9.26
CA ARG A 86 -8.01 -14.25 -8.31
C ARG A 86 -7.58 -13.85 -6.90
N THR A 87 -6.59 -12.96 -6.80
CA THR A 87 -6.00 -12.54 -5.51
C THR A 87 -6.77 -11.38 -4.86
N ILE A 88 -7.58 -10.64 -5.62
CA ILE A 88 -8.45 -9.59 -5.06
C ILE A 88 -9.74 -10.20 -4.52
N SER A 89 -9.96 -10.03 -3.22
CA SER A 89 -11.23 -10.38 -2.58
C SER A 89 -12.22 -9.21 -2.52
N CYS A 90 -11.75 -7.97 -2.41
CA CYS A 90 -12.57 -6.78 -2.26
C CYS A 90 -11.85 -5.52 -2.76
N ILE A 91 -12.60 -4.53 -3.24
CA ILE A 91 -12.12 -3.18 -3.52
C ILE A 91 -12.93 -2.21 -2.63
N ALA A 92 -12.22 -1.45 -1.79
CA ALA A 92 -12.81 -0.37 -1.01
C ALA A 92 -12.39 0.97 -1.62
N VAL A 93 -13.35 1.88 -1.77
CA VAL A 93 -13.12 3.23 -2.30
C VAL A 93 -13.35 4.22 -1.16
N ASP A 94 -12.26 4.84 -0.72
CA ASP A 94 -12.33 5.94 0.24
C ASP A 94 -12.84 7.22 -0.45
N ASP A 95 -13.48 8.10 0.30
CA ASP A 95 -14.07 9.34 -0.21
C ASP A 95 -14.97 9.16 -1.45
N ALA A 96 -15.72 8.05 -1.51
CA ALA A 96 -16.59 7.73 -2.65
C ALA A 96 -17.63 8.82 -2.97
N HIS A 97 -17.93 9.71 -2.03
CA HIS A 97 -18.77 10.89 -2.24
C HIS A 97 -18.20 11.84 -3.31
N MET A 98 -16.89 11.83 -3.56
CA MET A 98 -16.24 12.61 -4.63
C MET A 98 -16.60 12.15 -6.05
N ILE A 99 -17.12 10.93 -6.21
CA ILE A 99 -17.49 10.39 -7.53
C ILE A 99 -18.78 11.05 -8.05
N LEU A 100 -19.64 11.52 -7.15
CA LEU A 100 -20.92 12.12 -7.46
C LEU A 100 -20.94 13.56 -6.95
N GLU A 101 -20.43 14.49 -7.76
CA GLU A 101 -20.84 15.89 -7.63
C GLU A 101 -22.29 15.99 -8.12
N ARG A 102 -23.20 16.35 -7.22
CA ARG A 102 -24.54 16.84 -7.54
C ARG A 102 -24.66 18.29 -7.14
#